data_AF-A0A662J7N6-F1
#
_entry.id   AF-A0A662J7N6-F1
#
_cell.length_a   1.000
_cell.length_b   1.000
_cell.length_c   1.000
_cell.angle_alpha   90.00
_cell.angle_beta   90.00
_cell.angle_gamma   90.00
#
_symmetry.space_group_name_H-M   'P 1'
#
loop_
_entity.id
_entity.type
_entity.pdbx_description
1 polymer ?
#
loop_
_entity_poly.entity_id
_entity_poly.type
_entity_poly.pdbx_seq_one_letter_code
_entity_poly.pdbx_strand_id
1 'polypeptide(L)' 'MIAFGVPNGQALEKKSDYIRLIKEFGAKPITDELLKRFKHVHPLLILRHFYAHRDLDVYLDYHD' A
#
# COMPACT_ATOMS: atom_id res chain seq x y z
N MET A 1 -13.81 -17.19 -26.96
CA MET A 1 -13.86 -16.29 -25.78
C MET A 1 -12.90 -16.87 -24.74
N ILE A 2 -11.77 -16.22 -24.51
CA ILE A 2 -10.69 -16.72 -23.64
C ILE A 2 -11.11 -16.47 -22.19
N ALA A 3 -11.51 -17.53 -21.49
CA ALA A 3 -11.56 -17.53 -20.03
C ALA A 3 -10.11 -17.50 -19.54
N PHE A 4 -9.78 -16.48 -18.74
CA PHE A 4 -8.45 -16.28 -18.17
C PHE A 4 -7.91 -17.57 -17.57
N GLY A 5 -6.86 -18.10 -18.22
CA GLY A 5 -6.22 -19.34 -17.84
C GLY A 5 -5.57 -19.25 -16.47
N VAL A 6 -6.07 -20.07 -15.54
CA VAL A 6 -5.25 -20.71 -14.52
C VAL A 6 -5.78 -22.14 -14.35
N PRO A 7 -5.17 -23.14 -15.01
CA PRO A 7 -5.44 -24.53 -14.67
C PRO A 7 -4.57 -24.91 -13.46
N ASN A 8 -5.22 -25.57 -12.50
CA ASN A 8 -4.66 -26.27 -11.35
C ASN A 8 -4.42 -25.42 -10.09
N GLY A 9 -5.22 -25.76 -9.06
CA GLY A 9 -5.14 -25.21 -7.72
C GLY A 9 -3.85 -25.63 -7.02
N GLN A 10 -2.83 -24.80 -7.15
CA GLN A 10 -1.87 -24.62 -6.08
C GLN A 10 -2.48 -23.59 -5.12
N ALA A 11 -2.64 -23.96 -3.85
CA ALA A 11 -2.84 -22.98 -2.81
C ALA A 11 -1.64 -22.02 -2.92
N LEU A 12 -1.89 -20.81 -3.42
CA LEU A 12 -0.86 -19.80 -3.51
C LEU A 12 -0.45 -19.53 -2.07
N GLU A 13 0.69 -20.06 -1.63
CA GLU A 13 1.50 -19.46 -0.58
C GLU A 13 2.00 -18.10 -1.10
N LYS A 14 1.06 -17.22 -1.45
CA LYS A 14 1.32 -15.85 -1.88
C LYS A 14 1.57 -15.09 -0.58
N LYS A 15 2.77 -15.23 -0.05
CA LYS A 15 3.29 -14.21 0.85
C LYS A 15 3.43 -12.95 0.00
N SER A 16 2.42 -12.09 0.06
CA SER A 16 2.38 -10.85 -0.71
C SER A 16 3.61 -10.01 -0.36
N ASP A 17 4.55 -9.91 -1.29
CA ASP A 17 5.74 -9.07 -1.16
C ASP A 17 5.35 -7.61 -1.44
N TYR A 18 4.84 -6.94 -0.41
CA TYR A 18 4.42 -5.54 -0.51
C TYR A 18 5.57 -4.60 -0.86
N ILE A 19 6.81 -4.93 -0.50
CA ILE A 19 8.00 -4.12 -0.85
C ILE A 19 8.19 -4.16 -2.36
N ARG A 20 8.13 -5.34 -2.96
CA ARG A 20 8.17 -5.47 -4.42
C ARG A 20 7.02 -4.72 -5.09
N LEU A 21 5.79 -4.85 -4.58
CA LEU A 21 4.63 -4.15 -5.15
C LEU A 21 4.82 -2.63 -5.12
N ILE A 22 5.25 -2.06 -3.99
CA ILE A 22 5.51 -0.61 -3.89
C ILE A 22 6.48 -0.15 -4.98
N LYS A 23 7.57 -0.91 -5.19
CA LYS A 23 8.60 -0.60 -6.20
C LYS A 23 8.06 -0.68 -7.63
N GLU A 24 7.39 -1.77 -7.98
CA GLU A 24 6.87 -2.01 -9.34
C GLU A 24 5.78 -1.00 -9.72
N PHE A 25 4.93 -0.62 -8.76
CA PHE A 25 3.86 0.36 -8.97
C PHE A 25 4.32 1.82 -8.82
N GLY A 26 5.60 2.07 -8.51
CA GLY A 26 6.15 3.41 -8.34
C GLY A 26 5.50 4.20 -7.19
N ALA A 27 5.00 3.50 -6.17
CA ALA A 27 4.42 4.11 -4.99
C ALA A 27 5.52 4.39 -3.94
N LYS A 28 5.19 5.22 -2.95
CA LYS A 28 6.00 5.43 -1.75
C LYS A 28 5.40 4.66 -0.57
N PRO A 29 6.21 4.10 0.34
CA PRO A 29 5.70 3.47 1.55
C PRO A 29 5.12 4.51 2.50
N ILE A 30 4.03 4.18 3.20
CA ILE A 30 3.54 5.03 4.29
C ILE A 30 4.48 4.84 5.50
N THR A 31 5.24 5.86 5.89
CA THR A 31 6.19 5.78 7.01
C THR A 31 5.53 6.22 8.33
N ASP A 32 6.09 5.80 9.47
CA ASP A 32 5.63 6.27 10.79
C ASP A 32 5.79 7.79 10.95
N GLU A 33 6.78 8.38 10.28
CA GLU A 33 6.96 9.84 10.23
C GLU A 33 5.80 10.53 9.50
N LEU A 34 5.33 9.96 8.39
CA LEU A 34 4.17 10.46 7.68
C LEU A 34 2.90 10.35 8.54
N LEU A 35 2.75 9.26 9.31
CA LEU A 35 1.62 9.08 10.22
C LEU A 35 1.59 10.14 11.34
N LYS A 36 2.75 10.60 11.83
CA LYS A 36 2.82 11.65 12.85
C LYS A 36 2.31 13.02 12.38
N ARG A 37 2.23 13.25 11.07
CA ARG A 37 1.69 14.49 10.50
C ARG A 37 0.16 14.58 10.61
N PHE A 38 -0.52 13.46 10.80
CA PHE A 38 -1.97 13.47 10.96
C PHE A 38 -2.37 13.88 12.37
N LYS A 39 -3.30 14.84 12.49
CA LYS A 39 -3.91 15.22 13.79
C LYS A 39 -4.65 14.03 14.44
N HIS A 40 -5.33 13.23 13.62
CA HIS A 40 -5.98 11.98 14.05
C HIS A 40 -5.67 10.88 13.03
N VAL A 41 -4.93 9.85 13.46
CA VAL A 41 -4.57 8.72 12.59
C VAL A 41 -5.71 7.70 12.59
N HIS A 42 -6.20 7.34 11.40
CA HIS A 42 -7.22 6.30 11.27
C HIS A 42 -6.65 4.91 11.62
N PRO A 43 -7.38 4.02 12.32
CA PRO A 43 -6.89 2.69 12.71
C PRO A 43 -6.33 1.85 11.55
N LEU A 44 -6.90 1.97 10.35
CA LEU A 44 -6.41 1.24 9.16
C LEU A 44 -5.00 1.64 8.72
N LEU A 45 -4.57 2.87 8.99
CA LEU A 45 -3.21 3.32 8.72
C LEU A 45 -2.23 2.72 9.75
N ILE A 46 -2.65 2.64 11.01
CA ILE A 46 -1.88 2.03 12.11
C ILE A 46 -1.70 0.53 11.87
N LEU A 47 -2.79 -0.15 11.51
CA LEU A 47 -2.82 -1.59 11.19
C LEU A 47 -2.22 -1.92 9.81
N ARG A 48 -1.60 -0.93 9.13
CA ARG A 48 -0.93 -1.08 7.84
C ARG A 48 -1.79 -1.71 6.74
N HIS A 49 -3.11 -1.56 6.81
CA HIS A 49 -4.00 -1.94 5.71
C HIS A 49 -3.74 -1.06 4.48
N PHE A 50 -3.45 0.22 4.73
CA PHE A 50 -2.80 1.09 3.75
C PHE A 50 -1.29 1.04 4.00
N TYR A 51 -0.56 0.49 3.04
CA TYR A 51 0.90 0.29 3.13
C TYR A 51 1.69 1.20 2.19
N ALA A 52 1.02 1.81 1.21
CA ALA A 52 1.63 2.64 0.18
C ALA A 52 0.76 3.86 -0.14
N HIS A 53 1.39 4.92 -0.64
CA HIS A 53 0.74 6.15 -1.10
C HIS A 53 1.41 6.69 -2.37
N ARG A 54 0.75 7.65 -3.03
CA ARG A 54 1.34 8.50 -4.07
C ARG A 54 1.11 9.95 -3.66
N ASP A 55 2.19 10.68 -3.45
CA ASP A 55 2.21 12.12 -3.14
C ASP A 55 1.33 12.59 -1.98
N LEU A 56 1.01 11.68 -1.04
CA LEU A 56 0.36 12.01 0.23
C LEU A 56 1.19 13.00 1.07
N ASP A 57 2.52 12.91 1.01
CA ASP A 57 3.46 13.88 1.59
C ASP A 57 3.15 15.30 1.09
N VAL A 58 3.05 15.47 -0.23
CA VAL A 58 2.73 16.75 -0.87
C VAL A 58 1.33 17.22 -0.48
N TYR A 59 0.34 16.33 -0.48
CA TYR A 59 -1.02 16.67 -0.05
C TYR A 59 -1.05 17.19 1.38
N LEU A 60 -0.30 16.58 2.30
CA LEU A 60 -0.21 17.04 3.67
C LEU A 60 0.51 18.40 3.77
N ASP A 61 1.57 18.64 2.98
CA ASP A 61 2.24 19.94 2.92
C ASP A 61 1.28 21.08 2.50
N TYR A 62 0.31 20.81 1.62
CA TYR A 62 -0.69 21.80 1.20
C TYR A 62 -1.75 22.12 2.25
N HIS A 63 -1.91 21.25 3.26
CA HIS A 63 -2.96 21.34 4.27
C HIS A 63 -2.43 21.60 5.69
N ASP A 64 -1.12 21.80 5.85
CA ASP A 64 -0.47 22.24 7.08
C ASP A 64 -0.66 23.74 7.35
#